data_AF-A0A7K1LBF3-F1
#
_entry.id   AF-A0A7K1LBF3-F1
#
_cell.length_a   1.000
_cell.length_b   1.000
_cell.length_c   1.000
_cell.angle_alpha   90.00
_cell.angle_beta   90.00
_cell.angle_gamma   90.00
#
_symmetry.space_group_name_H-M   'P 1'
#
loop_
_entity.id
_entity.type
_entity.pdbx_description
1 polymer ?
#
loop_
_entity_poly.entity_id
_entity_poly.type
_entity_poly.pdbx_seq_one_letter_code
_entity_poly.pdbx_strand_id
1 'polypeptide(L)'
;MSTGTAYAQDSAARADGTRVTAPTHQTTVLNSGNDNASVDGVGQCAINQSKDCWAWIDKQNGTPCPSGHFCIYTNVWANEGGKVFSLYRCRDFTLRRWNGEGLYHNSNTGGAHGYLKGSGRNVLKDVAPGESGPYDFGPVYYVRAC
;
A
#
# COMPACT_ATOMS: atom_id res chain seq x y z
N MET A 1 -9.86 24.58 -15.06
CA MET A 1 -9.70 23.31 -15.81
C MET A 1 -8.24 22.91 -15.65
N SER A 2 -7.93 21.98 -14.74
CA SER A 2 -6.54 21.57 -14.49
C SER A 2 -6.21 20.35 -15.33
N THR A 3 -5.24 20.48 -16.21
CA THR A 3 -4.69 19.44 -17.07
C THR A 3 -3.81 18.51 -16.23
N GLY A 4 -4.36 17.39 -15.78
CA GLY A 4 -3.60 16.36 -15.06
C GLY A 4 -2.75 15.53 -16.03
N THR A 5 -1.43 15.58 -15.87
CA THR A 5 -0.49 14.76 -16.63
C THR A 5 -0.57 13.30 -16.16
N ALA A 6 -0.89 12.38 -17.07
CA ALA A 6 -0.79 10.95 -16.82
C ALA A 6 0.70 10.55 -16.80
N TYR A 7 1.16 9.88 -15.73
CA TYR A 7 2.50 9.32 -15.69
C TYR A 7 2.49 7.94 -16.35
N ALA A 8 3.25 7.79 -17.45
CA ALA A 8 3.55 6.49 -18.02
C ALA A 8 4.59 5.76 -17.16
N GLN A 9 4.33 4.51 -16.78
CA GLN A 9 5.29 3.66 -16.08
C GLN A 9 6.48 3.31 -16.99
N ASP A 10 7.68 3.26 -16.41
CA ASP A 10 8.90 2.80 -17.06
C ASP A 10 8.72 1.37 -17.62
N SER A 11 9.12 1.19 -18.87
CA SER A 11 9.04 -0.10 -19.56
C SER A 11 10.07 -1.07 -18.97
N ALA A 12 9.63 -2.11 -18.28
CA ALA A 12 10.52 -3.25 -18.00
C ALA A 12 10.76 -4.01 -19.32
N ALA A 13 11.96 -3.89 -19.88
CA ALA A 13 12.37 -4.68 -21.04
C ALA A 13 12.51 -6.16 -20.66
N ARG A 14 11.98 -7.07 -21.49
CA ARG A 14 12.34 -8.49 -21.42
C ARG A 14 13.79 -8.66 -21.88
N ALA A 15 14.46 -9.71 -21.40
CA ALA A 15 15.84 -10.05 -21.77
C ALA A 15 16.04 -10.32 -23.29
N ASP A 16 14.96 -10.47 -24.08
CA ASP A 16 15.01 -10.67 -25.54
C ASP A 16 14.87 -9.37 -26.37
N GLY A 17 14.74 -8.20 -25.71
CA GLY A 17 14.61 -6.91 -26.39
C GLY A 17 13.19 -6.52 -26.83
N THR A 18 12.17 -7.36 -26.61
CA THR A 18 10.78 -6.97 -26.82
C THR A 18 10.26 -6.10 -25.67
N ARG A 19 9.75 -4.90 -26.01
CA ARG A 19 8.96 -4.08 -25.07
C ARG A 19 7.62 -4.76 -24.87
N VAL A 20 7.37 -5.25 -23.66
CA VAL A 20 6.01 -5.59 -23.24
C VAL A 20 5.30 -4.28 -22.94
N THR A 21 4.19 -4.00 -23.61
CA THR A 21 3.29 -2.94 -23.18
C THR A 21 2.72 -3.39 -21.83
N ALA A 22 3.26 -2.89 -20.73
CA ALA A 22 2.66 -3.08 -19.42
C ALA A 22 1.20 -2.57 -19.51
N PRO A 23 0.23 -3.23 -18.85
CA PRO A 23 -1.12 -2.70 -18.76
C PRO A 23 -1.04 -1.25 -18.27
N THR A 24 -1.57 -0.31 -19.06
CA THR A 24 -1.65 1.09 -18.67
C THR A 24 -2.63 1.17 -17.51
N HIS A 25 -2.09 1.19 -16.29
CA HIS A 25 -2.89 1.35 -15.09
C HIS A 25 -3.34 2.80 -15.04
N GLN A 26 -4.66 3.04 -15.11
CA GLN A 26 -5.21 4.37 -14.95
C GLN A 26 -5.02 4.80 -13.49
N THR A 27 -3.90 5.45 -13.21
CA THR A 27 -3.71 6.17 -11.96
C THR A 27 -4.67 7.35 -11.97
N THR A 28 -5.82 7.19 -11.31
CA THR A 28 -6.45 8.33 -10.66
C THR A 28 -5.37 9.10 -9.91
N VAL A 29 -5.38 10.42 -10.03
CA VAL A 29 -4.42 11.30 -9.36
C VAL A 29 -4.38 10.89 -7.89
N LEU A 30 -3.23 10.45 -7.42
CA LEU A 30 -3.01 10.15 -6.01
C LEU A 30 -3.10 11.49 -5.28
N ASN A 31 -4.27 11.77 -4.71
CA ASN A 31 -4.55 13.05 -4.05
C ASN A 31 -3.82 13.22 -2.70
N SER A 32 -2.81 12.40 -2.42
CA SER A 32 -2.30 12.13 -1.07
C SER A 32 -0.80 12.31 -0.88
N GLY A 33 -0.03 12.65 -1.91
CA GLY A 33 1.44 12.81 -1.80
C GLY A 33 2.22 11.49 -1.60
N ASN A 34 1.53 10.34 -1.72
CA ASN A 34 2.09 9.00 -1.48
C ASN A 34 2.56 8.27 -2.76
N ASP A 35 2.76 8.96 -3.88
CA ASP A 35 3.11 8.39 -5.20
C ASP A 35 4.39 7.54 -5.15
N ASN A 36 5.36 8.04 -4.40
CA ASN A 36 6.67 7.42 -4.22
C ASN A 36 6.77 6.58 -2.94
N ALA A 37 5.64 6.34 -2.27
CA ALA A 37 5.59 5.52 -1.07
C ALA A 37 6.11 4.11 -1.35
N SER A 38 6.90 3.60 -0.41
CA SER A 38 7.38 2.23 -0.41
C SER A 38 7.47 1.69 1.02
N VAL A 39 7.57 0.37 1.12
CA VAL A 39 7.84 -0.34 2.37
C VAL A 39 9.13 -1.15 2.18
N ASP A 40 10.12 -0.93 3.04
CA ASP A 40 11.44 -1.55 2.89
C ASP A 40 11.33 -3.08 2.92
N GLY A 41 11.93 -3.74 1.92
CA GLY A 41 11.93 -5.20 1.80
C GLY A 41 10.60 -5.83 1.36
N VAL A 42 9.64 -5.03 0.87
CA VAL A 42 8.37 -5.50 0.30
C VAL A 42 8.40 -5.31 -1.22
N GLY A 43 8.46 -6.40 -1.97
CA GLY A 43 8.50 -6.40 -3.43
C GLY A 43 7.12 -6.42 -4.09
N GLN A 44 7.05 -6.14 -5.39
CA GLN A 44 5.81 -6.24 -6.15
C GLN A 44 5.41 -7.69 -6.36
N CYS A 45 4.13 -8.03 -6.17
CA CYS A 45 3.65 -9.38 -6.43
C CYS A 45 2.14 -9.45 -6.66
N ALA A 46 1.66 -10.59 -7.18
CA ALA A 46 0.24 -10.93 -7.09
C ALA A 46 -0.11 -11.21 -5.62
N ILE A 47 -0.87 -10.31 -5.00
CA ILE A 47 -1.27 -10.42 -3.60
C ILE A 47 -2.06 -11.71 -3.39
N ASN A 48 -1.61 -12.50 -2.42
CA ASN A 48 -2.19 -13.76 -2.02
C ASN A 48 -2.06 -13.93 -0.50
N GLN A 49 -2.52 -15.07 0.03
CA GLN A 49 -2.64 -15.26 1.47
C GLN A 49 -1.31 -15.45 2.24
N SER A 50 -0.13 -15.51 1.60
CA SER A 50 1.05 -16.10 2.28
C SER A 50 2.35 -15.28 2.25
N LYS A 51 2.35 -14.04 1.77
CA LYS A 51 3.58 -13.22 1.71
C LYS A 51 3.31 -11.74 1.81
N ASP A 52 4.31 -11.00 2.31
CA ASP A 52 4.30 -9.55 2.21
C ASP A 52 4.57 -9.15 0.76
N CYS A 53 3.69 -8.34 0.18
CA CYS A 53 3.98 -7.73 -1.11
C CYS A 53 3.13 -6.49 -1.38
N TRP A 54 3.47 -5.78 -2.44
CA TRP A 54 2.65 -4.69 -2.93
C TRP A 54 2.13 -4.95 -4.34
N ALA A 55 0.99 -4.36 -4.67
CA ALA A 55 0.42 -4.38 -6.00
C ALA A 55 -0.25 -3.04 -6.33
N TRP A 56 -0.44 -2.79 -7.62
CA TRP A 56 -1.31 -1.73 -8.10
C TRP A 56 -2.77 -2.14 -7.96
N ILE A 57 -3.62 -1.20 -7.53
CA ILE A 57 -5.06 -1.38 -7.37
C ILE A 57 -5.78 -0.25 -8.10
N ASP A 58 -6.97 -0.51 -8.63
CA ASP A 58 -7.84 0.49 -9.25
C ASP A 58 -9.32 0.07 -9.05
N LYS A 59 -10.23 0.80 -9.69
CA LYS A 59 -11.66 0.49 -9.67
C LYS A 59 -12.01 -0.88 -10.28
N GLN A 60 -11.16 -1.45 -11.12
CA GLN A 60 -11.39 -2.70 -11.86
C GLN A 60 -10.78 -3.92 -11.16
N ASN A 61 -9.62 -3.76 -10.51
CA ASN A 61 -8.80 -4.81 -9.91
C ASN A 61 -9.01 -4.95 -8.39
N GLY A 62 -9.79 -4.05 -7.78
CA GLY A 62 -10.30 -4.18 -6.42
C GLY A 62 -9.29 -3.87 -5.31
N THR A 63 -9.63 -4.27 -4.08
CA THR A 63 -9.00 -3.87 -2.81
C THR A 63 -8.33 -5.06 -2.09
N PRO A 64 -7.31 -5.72 -2.64
CA PRO A 64 -6.83 -6.97 -2.07
C PRO A 64 -6.15 -6.73 -0.71
N CYS A 65 -6.90 -6.96 0.37
CA CYS A 65 -6.37 -7.25 1.69
C CYS A 65 -6.81 -8.66 2.11
N PRO A 66 -5.99 -9.68 1.86
CA PRO A 66 -6.33 -11.05 2.20
C PRO A 66 -6.50 -11.22 3.71
N SER A 67 -7.33 -12.18 4.11
CA SER A 67 -7.43 -12.64 5.49
C SER A 67 -6.04 -13.00 6.04
N GLY A 68 -5.72 -12.53 7.24
CA GLY A 68 -4.41 -12.69 7.87
C GLY A 68 -3.39 -11.59 7.53
N HIS A 69 -3.81 -10.46 6.95
CA HIS A 69 -2.91 -9.37 6.57
C HIS A 69 -3.32 -8.02 7.18
N PHE A 70 -2.32 -7.19 7.46
CA PHE A 70 -2.50 -5.76 7.67
C PHE A 70 -2.12 -5.01 6.39
N CYS A 71 -3.04 -4.23 5.84
CA CYS A 71 -2.84 -3.55 4.57
C CYS A 71 -2.82 -2.03 4.73
N ILE A 72 -1.91 -1.39 4.01
CA ILE A 72 -1.85 0.07 3.88
C ILE A 72 -1.90 0.47 2.41
N TYR A 73 -2.64 1.52 2.13
CA TYR A 73 -2.94 1.99 0.79
C TYR A 73 -2.43 3.40 0.61
N THR A 74 -1.84 3.70 -0.55
CA THR A 74 -1.35 5.05 -0.85
C THR A 74 -2.48 6.05 -1.09
N ASN A 75 -3.72 5.59 -1.21
CA ASN A 75 -4.91 6.41 -1.39
C ASN A 75 -5.87 6.21 -0.20
N VAL A 76 -6.72 7.20 0.07
CA VAL A 76 -7.71 7.19 1.16
C VAL A 76 -8.89 6.27 0.90
N TRP A 77 -9.06 5.84 -0.36
CA TRP A 77 -10.05 4.83 -0.76
C TRP A 77 -9.35 3.67 -1.46
N ALA A 78 -9.60 2.45 -0.98
CA ALA A 78 -8.92 1.26 -1.49
C ALA A 78 -9.26 0.94 -2.96
N ASN A 79 -10.36 1.49 -3.51
CA ASN A 79 -10.79 1.27 -4.89
C ASN A 79 -10.50 2.46 -5.83
N GLU A 80 -9.79 3.50 -5.37
CA GLU A 80 -9.55 4.72 -6.16
C GLU A 80 -8.15 4.82 -6.75
N GLY A 81 -7.46 3.71 -7.00
CA GLY A 81 -6.15 3.77 -7.65
C GLY A 81 -5.00 3.94 -6.65
N GLY A 82 -3.88 3.27 -6.90
CA GLY A 82 -2.65 3.43 -6.14
C GLY A 82 -1.94 2.12 -5.86
N LYS A 83 -1.05 2.11 -4.88
CA LYS A 83 -0.43 0.90 -4.35
C LYS A 83 -1.16 0.46 -3.08
N VAL A 84 -1.36 -0.83 -2.95
CA VAL A 84 -1.61 -1.48 -1.65
C VAL A 84 -0.36 -2.26 -1.25
N PHE A 85 0.01 -2.18 0.02
CA PHE A 85 1.02 -3.02 0.64
C PHE A 85 0.31 -3.98 1.59
N SER A 86 0.33 -5.27 1.26
CA SER A 86 -0.25 -6.36 2.04
C SER A 86 0.84 -6.97 2.92
N LEU A 87 0.68 -6.90 4.23
CA LEU A 87 1.71 -7.29 5.20
C LEU A 87 1.23 -8.48 6.02
N TYR A 88 1.89 -9.62 5.86
CA TYR A 88 1.52 -10.91 6.46
C TYR A 88 2.34 -11.20 7.72
N ARG A 89 3.63 -10.87 7.70
CA ARG A 89 4.56 -11.22 8.78
C ARG A 89 4.44 -10.26 9.95
N CYS A 90 4.34 -10.81 11.17
CA CYS A 90 4.43 -10.02 12.40
C CYS A 90 5.85 -9.47 12.62
N ARG A 91 6.11 -8.27 12.10
CA ARG A 91 7.35 -7.50 12.32
C ARG A 91 7.11 -6.01 12.10
N ASP A 92 8.06 -5.18 12.51
CA ASP A 92 8.08 -3.77 12.10
C ASP A 92 8.56 -3.66 10.65
N PHE A 93 7.74 -3.08 9.78
CA PHE A 93 8.06 -2.71 8.42
C PHE A 93 8.38 -1.21 8.37
N THR A 94 9.47 -0.84 7.69
CA THR A 94 9.87 0.58 7.58
C THR A 94 9.17 1.23 6.40
N LEU A 95 8.52 2.36 6.64
CA LEU A 95 7.86 3.15 5.61
C LEU A 95 8.83 4.19 5.06
N ARG A 96 8.79 4.43 3.74
CA ARG A 96 9.57 5.46 3.05
C ARG A 96 8.67 6.30 2.16
N ARG A 97 8.85 7.62 2.20
CA ARG A 97 8.18 8.59 1.31
C ARG A 97 6.65 8.52 1.37
N TRP A 98 6.11 8.22 2.56
CA TRP A 98 4.69 8.42 2.85
C TRP A 98 4.51 9.84 3.37
N ASN A 99 3.81 10.69 2.62
CA ASN A 99 3.74 12.14 2.86
C ASN A 99 2.30 12.66 2.74
N GLY A 100 1.36 11.98 3.38
CA GLY A 100 -0.03 12.42 3.46
C GLY A 100 -1.00 11.26 3.67
N GLU A 101 -2.26 11.51 3.35
CA GLU A 101 -3.35 10.60 3.68
C GLU A 101 -3.30 9.27 2.91
N GLY A 102 -3.53 8.17 3.61
CA GLY A 102 -3.71 6.85 3.03
C GLY A 102 -4.86 6.14 3.73
N LEU A 103 -5.05 4.87 3.41
CA LEU A 103 -5.99 4.01 4.12
C LEU A 103 -5.22 2.91 4.85
N TYR A 104 -5.69 2.51 6.03
CA TYR A 104 -5.32 1.23 6.64
C TYR A 104 -6.52 0.27 6.62
N HIS A 105 -6.23 -1.02 6.57
CA HIS A 105 -7.23 -2.07 6.75
C HIS A 105 -6.59 -3.26 7.46
N ASN A 106 -7.16 -3.66 8.61
CA ASN A 106 -6.70 -4.82 9.35
C ASN A 106 -7.59 -6.04 9.08
N SER A 107 -7.13 -6.93 8.21
CA SER A 107 -7.75 -8.23 7.93
C SER A 107 -7.11 -9.37 8.72
N ASN A 108 -6.31 -9.09 9.76
CA ASN A 108 -5.72 -10.13 10.58
C ASN A 108 -6.77 -11.01 11.25
N THR A 109 -6.45 -12.30 11.39
CA THR A 109 -7.27 -13.29 12.09
C THR A 109 -6.73 -13.54 13.49
N GLY A 110 -7.51 -14.21 14.35
CA GLY A 110 -7.05 -14.61 15.69
C GLY A 110 -6.83 -13.46 16.69
N GLY A 111 -7.36 -12.28 16.40
CA GLY A 111 -7.27 -11.12 17.31
C GLY A 111 -6.03 -10.25 17.13
N ALA A 112 -5.19 -10.49 16.12
CA ALA A 112 -3.97 -9.72 15.92
C ALA A 112 -4.25 -8.27 15.46
N HIS A 113 -3.60 -7.31 16.11
CA HIS A 113 -3.77 -5.90 15.83
C HIS A 113 -2.90 -5.47 14.65
N GLY A 114 -3.08 -4.23 14.22
CA GLY A 114 -2.14 -3.53 13.37
C GLY A 114 -1.69 -2.26 14.08
N TYR A 115 -0.42 -1.90 13.97
CA TYR A 115 0.09 -0.67 14.58
C TYR A 115 0.68 0.26 13.54
N LEU A 116 0.27 1.52 13.55
CA LEU A 116 0.99 2.62 12.89
C LEU A 116 1.87 3.30 13.94
N LYS A 117 3.16 3.45 13.65
CA LYS A 117 4.17 3.85 14.64
C LYS A 117 5.01 5.01 14.13
N GLY A 118 5.34 5.92 15.05
CA GLY A 118 6.19 7.07 14.79
C GLY A 118 7.67 6.70 14.68
N SER A 119 8.51 7.71 14.43
CA SER A 119 9.97 7.54 14.30
C SER A 119 10.64 6.94 15.55
N GLY A 120 10.11 7.23 16.74
CA GLY A 120 10.53 6.64 18.01
C GLY A 120 9.96 5.24 18.30
N ARG A 121 9.26 4.62 17.34
CA ARG A 121 8.50 3.36 17.49
C ARG A 121 7.36 3.40 18.51
N ASN A 122 6.96 4.57 18.98
CA ASN A 122 5.73 4.73 19.75
C ASN A 122 4.51 4.46 18.86
N VAL A 123 3.46 3.87 19.43
CA VAL A 123 2.19 3.62 18.72
C VAL A 123 1.46 4.95 18.55
N LEU A 124 1.14 5.30 17.30
CA LEU A 124 0.31 6.45 16.93
C LEU A 124 -1.14 6.02 16.71
N LYS A 125 -1.33 4.80 16.21
CA LYS A 125 -2.63 4.18 16.02
C LYS A 125 -2.53 2.68 16.28
N ASP A 126 -3.42 2.21 17.13
CA ASP A 126 -3.76 0.81 17.30
C ASP A 126 -5.00 0.50 16.46
N VAL A 127 -4.92 -0.52 15.62
CA VAL A 127 -5.95 -0.91 14.65
C VAL A 127 -6.46 -2.30 15.01
N ALA A 128 -7.69 -2.38 15.51
CA ALA A 128 -8.30 -3.66 15.87
C ALA A 128 -8.55 -4.54 14.62
N PRO A 129 -8.65 -5.87 14.77
CA PRO A 129 -9.09 -6.74 13.67
C PRO A 129 -10.43 -6.29 13.08
N GLY A 130 -10.52 -6.23 11.75
CA GLY A 130 -11.68 -5.74 11.01
C GLY A 130 -11.78 -4.21 10.90
N GLU A 131 -10.92 -3.46 11.59
CA GLU A 131 -10.92 -1.99 11.53
C GLU A 131 -10.25 -1.50 10.23
N SER A 132 -10.83 -0.45 9.64
CA SER A 132 -10.26 0.26 8.49
C SER A 132 -10.65 1.72 8.50
N GLY A 133 -9.82 2.57 7.89
CA GLY A 133 -10.09 4.00 7.82
C GLY A 133 -8.94 4.79 7.20
N PRO A 134 -9.22 6.04 6.78
CA PRO A 134 -8.18 6.95 6.33
C PRO A 134 -7.30 7.38 7.51
N TYR A 135 -6.03 7.65 7.23
CA TYR A 135 -5.06 8.13 8.22
C TYR A 135 -3.96 8.95 7.54
N ASP A 136 -3.45 9.98 8.21
CA ASP A 136 -2.26 10.70 7.75
C ASP A 136 -1.01 9.87 8.02
N PHE A 137 -0.34 9.40 6.97
CA PHE A 137 0.89 8.61 7.08
C PHE A 137 2.16 9.45 7.17
N GLY A 138 2.07 10.79 7.04
CA GLY A 138 3.21 11.69 7.21
C GLY A 138 4.03 11.48 8.50
N PRO A 139 3.41 11.27 9.68
CA PRO A 139 4.14 10.96 10.92
C PRO A 139 4.51 9.47 11.09
N VAL A 140 4.13 8.58 10.17
CA VAL A 140 4.29 7.13 10.31
C VAL A 140 5.60 6.65 9.68
N TYR A 141 6.48 6.09 10.51
CA TYR A 141 7.79 5.58 10.09
C TYR A 141 7.82 4.04 10.06
N TYR A 142 6.96 3.40 10.86
CA TYR A 142 6.85 1.95 10.88
C TYR A 142 5.40 1.50 10.94
N VAL A 143 5.14 0.33 10.37
CA VAL A 143 3.89 -0.40 10.59
C VAL A 143 4.17 -1.81 11.08
N ARG A 144 3.27 -2.38 11.87
CA ARG A 144 3.37 -3.75 12.36
C ARG A 144 2.06 -4.49 12.12
N ALA A 145 2.15 -5.70 11.58
CA ALA A 145 1.03 -6.59 11.24
C ALA A 145 0.83 -7.66 12.33
N CYS A 146 0.71 -7.21 13.56
CA CYS A 146 0.36 -7.89 14.79
C CYS A 146 0.10 -6.80 15.84
#